data_AF-A0A7K0KMR7-F1
#
_entry.id   AF-A0A7K0KMR7-F1
#
_cell.length_a   1.000
_cell.length_b   1.000
_cell.length_c   1.000
_cell.angle_alpha   90.00
_cell.angle_beta   90.00
_cell.angle_gamma   90.00
#
_symmetry.space_group_name_H-M   'P 1'
#
loop_
_entity.id
_entity.type
_entity.pdbx_description
1 polymer ?
#
loop_
_entity_poly.entity_id
_entity_poly.type
_entity_poly.pdbx_seq_one_letter_code
_entity_poly.pdbx_strand_id
1 'polypeptide(L)'
;MRGHAPEATRPALASGLVRALLPAMVGSLLLGLLAGCATGPTSTAAQQPLPLGTTWRPGLFASGYGPQGLGPSASADVAPTDPSQAVLARVGLTSTDFATGYSVSLVKDGDSLSVASLEFCGATFPSESTRVARRQVVLLDPKKATMGAGSEAVLYGTAADAAGALEQLRAAARACDPTIPFTVAGGKITVTQTATDDIDVTGFVASGSRVLIAASFDDAATTLSARTLTVWQVRGPLLVALQLTHAGTDPFTDKDRTNFHLLASTLATRLASVEPTLTSTL
;
A
#
# COMPACT_ATOMS: atom_id res chain seq x y z
N MET A 1 -23.95 -51.13 -27.94
CA MET A 1 -22.87 -50.81 -27.00
C MET A 1 -21.57 -50.79 -27.79
N ARG A 2 -21.07 -49.60 -28.11
CA ARG A 2 -19.87 -49.37 -28.95
C ARG A 2 -18.65 -49.33 -28.03
N GLY A 3 -17.70 -50.24 -28.26
CA GLY A 3 -16.43 -50.31 -27.54
C GLY A 3 -15.27 -49.83 -28.40
N HIS A 4 -14.52 -48.89 -27.83
CA HIS A 4 -13.07 -48.63 -27.92
C HIS A 4 -12.35 -48.68 -29.29
N ALA A 5 -11.90 -47.49 -29.72
CA ALA A 5 -10.56 -47.18 -30.22
C ALA A 5 -10.32 -45.66 -30.02
N PRO A 6 -9.09 -45.16 -29.78
CA PRO A 6 -8.11 -45.10 -30.85
C PRO A 6 -6.65 -45.42 -30.47
N GLU A 7 -5.95 -45.75 -31.56
CA GLU A 7 -4.54 -46.06 -31.75
C GLU A 7 -3.74 -44.81 -32.18
N ALA A 8 -2.42 -44.96 -32.12
CA ALA A 8 -1.38 -44.33 -32.95
C ALA A 8 -0.56 -43.17 -32.35
N THR A 9 0.57 -43.58 -31.77
CA THR A 9 1.87 -42.92 -31.82
C THR A 9 2.34 -42.67 -33.26
N ARG A 10 3.08 -41.57 -33.50
CA ARG A 10 4.28 -41.46 -34.39
C ARG A 10 4.92 -40.04 -34.33
N PRO A 11 6.17 -39.84 -34.80
CA PRO A 11 7.20 -39.05 -34.14
C PRO A 11 7.66 -37.80 -34.91
N ALA A 12 8.65 -37.11 -34.32
CA ALA A 12 9.38 -35.95 -34.82
C ALA A 12 10.21 -36.18 -36.10
N LEU A 13 10.42 -35.12 -36.91
CA LEU A 13 11.73 -34.52 -37.28
C LEU A 13 11.67 -33.73 -38.60
N ALA A 14 12.68 -32.84 -38.72
CA ALA A 14 13.23 -32.18 -39.91
C ALA A 14 12.57 -30.85 -40.34
N SER A 15 13.22 -29.71 -40.09
CA SER A 15 14.38 -29.13 -40.82
C SER A 15 13.95 -28.29 -42.01
N GLY A 16 14.26 -27.00 -41.97
CA GLY A 16 14.05 -26.07 -43.07
C GLY A 16 14.71 -24.72 -42.81
N LEU A 17 16.04 -24.69 -42.98
CA LEU A 17 16.85 -23.51 -43.35
C LEU A 17 16.13 -22.67 -44.41
N VAL A 18 16.16 -21.33 -44.32
CA VAL A 18 16.52 -20.41 -45.44
C VAL A 18 16.86 -19.00 -44.90
N ARG A 19 18.12 -18.57 -45.17
CA ARG A 19 18.68 -17.23 -45.51
C ARG A 19 18.02 -15.96 -44.90
N ALA A 20 18.72 -15.13 -44.12
CA ALA A 20 19.84 -14.23 -44.47
C ALA A 20 19.50 -13.18 -45.56
N LEU A 21 19.44 -11.88 -45.17
CA LEU A 21 20.06 -10.71 -45.84
C LEU A 21 19.64 -9.37 -45.16
N LEU A 22 20.66 -8.66 -44.64
CA LEU A 22 20.77 -7.21 -44.37
C LEU A 22 20.80 -6.39 -45.71
N PRO A 23 21.03 -5.05 -45.79
CA PRO A 23 21.03 -3.91 -44.82
C PRO A 23 20.39 -2.57 -45.35
N ALA A 24 20.46 -1.53 -44.50
CA ALA A 24 20.81 -0.11 -44.79
C ALA A 24 19.80 0.90 -45.39
N MET A 25 19.78 2.09 -44.75
CA MET A 25 19.98 3.47 -45.28
C MET A 25 18.90 4.46 -44.80
N VAL A 26 19.20 5.55 -44.04
CA VAL A 26 19.83 6.88 -44.35
C VAL A 26 18.78 8.01 -44.20
N GLY A 27 19.19 9.12 -43.57
CA GLY A 27 18.63 10.48 -43.73
C GLY A 27 18.21 11.13 -42.40
N SER A 28 18.95 12.04 -41.75
CA SER A 28 19.18 13.48 -42.10
C SER A 28 17.85 14.26 -42.24
N LEU A 29 17.56 15.46 -41.70
CA LEU A 29 18.36 16.54 -41.09
C LEU A 29 17.39 17.73 -40.76
N LEU A 30 17.78 18.58 -39.79
CA LEU A 30 17.54 20.05 -39.64
C LEU A 30 16.19 20.69 -39.16
N LEU A 31 16.34 21.40 -38.02
CA LEU A 31 16.03 22.81 -37.67
C LEU A 31 14.62 23.44 -37.84
N GLY A 32 14.17 24.10 -36.77
CA GLY A 32 13.18 25.19 -36.81
C GLY A 32 12.83 25.75 -35.42
N LEU A 33 13.55 26.80 -34.99
CA LEU A 33 13.19 27.68 -33.87
C LEU A 33 11.91 28.46 -34.19
N LEU A 34 11.06 28.73 -33.19
CA LEU A 34 10.43 30.03 -32.97
C LEU A 34 9.84 30.11 -31.54
N ALA A 35 10.13 31.23 -30.89
CA ALA A 35 9.64 31.62 -29.58
C ALA A 35 8.18 32.07 -29.61
N GLY A 36 7.46 31.83 -28.52
CA GLY A 36 6.13 32.40 -28.27
C GLY A 36 5.79 32.33 -26.78
N CYS A 37 5.88 33.46 -26.08
CA CYS A 37 5.35 33.64 -24.75
C CYS A 37 3.81 33.65 -24.78
N ALA A 38 3.17 32.85 -23.91
CA ALA A 38 1.81 33.09 -23.47
C ALA A 38 1.64 32.55 -22.04
N THR A 39 1.56 33.48 -21.08
CA THR A 39 1.12 33.24 -19.71
C THR A 39 -0.41 33.30 -19.65
N GLY A 40 -1.03 32.25 -19.12
CA GLY A 40 -2.45 32.21 -18.75
C GLY A 40 -2.74 30.97 -17.91
N PRO A 41 -3.33 31.08 -16.70
CA PRO A 41 -3.44 29.97 -15.77
C PRO A 41 -4.76 29.22 -15.99
N THR A 42 -4.69 28.00 -16.50
CA THR A 42 -5.78 27.03 -16.38
C THR A 42 -5.20 25.63 -16.43
N SER A 43 -5.11 24.98 -15.28
CA SER A 43 -5.97 23.85 -14.95
C SER A 43 -5.29 23.05 -13.85
N THR A 44 -5.85 23.13 -12.65
CA THR A 44 -5.64 22.15 -11.59
C THR A 44 -6.20 20.84 -12.11
N ALA A 45 -5.38 20.09 -12.85
CA ALA A 45 -5.66 18.69 -13.07
C ALA A 45 -5.54 18.04 -11.69
N ALA A 46 -6.69 17.78 -11.05
CA ALA A 46 -6.79 16.74 -10.06
C ALA A 46 -6.07 15.53 -10.67
N GLN A 47 -4.93 15.14 -10.10
CA GLN A 47 -4.19 13.98 -10.56
C GLN A 47 -5.21 12.84 -10.64
N GLN A 48 -5.40 12.33 -11.85
CA GLN A 48 -6.13 11.10 -12.07
C GLN A 48 -5.58 10.08 -11.07
N PRO A 49 -6.41 9.22 -10.45
CA PRO A 49 -5.89 8.08 -9.71
C PRO A 49 -4.85 7.44 -10.60
N LEU A 50 -3.62 7.33 -10.08
CA LEU A 50 -2.52 6.76 -10.84
C LEU A 50 -3.06 5.47 -11.47
N PRO A 51 -2.88 5.24 -12.78
CA PRO A 51 -3.08 3.89 -13.29
C PRO A 51 -2.29 2.98 -12.34
N LEU A 52 -2.91 1.91 -11.84
CA LEU A 52 -2.30 0.95 -10.91
C LEU A 52 -1.18 0.14 -11.62
N GLY A 53 -0.30 0.84 -12.32
CA GLY A 53 0.98 0.43 -12.81
C GLY A 53 1.98 0.50 -11.67
N THR A 54 2.35 -0.69 -11.20
CA THR A 54 3.65 -1.05 -10.62
C THR A 54 4.15 -0.41 -9.32
N THR A 55 3.53 0.62 -8.75
CA THR A 55 4.08 1.27 -7.54
C THR A 55 3.12 1.45 -6.36
N TRP A 56 2.00 0.72 -6.33
CA TRP A 56 1.29 0.45 -5.07
C TRP A 56 1.10 -1.04 -4.89
N ARG A 57 1.73 -1.59 -3.83
CA ARG A 57 1.62 -2.98 -3.39
C ARG A 57 1.81 -3.05 -1.87
N PRO A 58 0.76 -3.16 -1.05
CA PRO A 58 0.87 -3.95 0.17
C PRO A 58 1.11 -5.38 -0.31
N GLY A 59 2.37 -5.79 -0.31
CA GLY A 59 2.76 -7.12 -0.75
C GLY A 59 2.27 -8.17 0.24
N LEU A 60 1.02 -8.61 0.10
CA LEU A 60 0.56 -9.88 0.67
C LEU A 60 -0.19 -10.68 -0.41
N PHE A 61 0.64 -11.50 -1.06
CA PHE A 61 0.38 -12.70 -1.85
C PHE A 61 -0.06 -12.52 -3.33
N ALA A 62 0.89 -12.79 -4.24
CA ALA A 62 0.72 -13.29 -5.62
C ALA A 62 1.31 -14.72 -5.71
N SER A 63 0.71 -15.63 -6.48
CA SER A 63 1.15 -17.02 -6.63
C SER A 63 2.28 -17.03 -7.66
N GLY A 64 3.45 -17.53 -7.28
CA GLY A 64 4.68 -17.46 -8.07
C GLY A 64 5.94 -16.98 -7.34
N TYR A 65 5.86 -16.66 -6.05
CA TYR A 65 7.05 -16.39 -5.22
C TYR A 65 7.56 -17.70 -4.60
N GLY A 66 8.72 -18.16 -5.06
CA GLY A 66 9.46 -19.31 -4.52
C GLY A 66 10.00 -19.07 -3.10
N PRO A 67 10.71 -20.05 -2.49
CA PRO A 67 11.05 -20.09 -1.05
C PRO A 67 12.11 -19.08 -0.59
N GLN A 68 12.32 -17.99 -1.32
CA GLN A 68 13.26 -16.92 -1.00
C GLN A 68 12.43 -15.66 -0.73
N GLY A 69 11.84 -15.62 0.47
CA GLY A 69 11.04 -14.51 0.95
C GLY A 69 11.91 -13.29 1.20
N LEU A 70 11.99 -12.42 0.21
CA LEU A 70 12.29 -11.01 0.39
C LEU A 70 11.42 -10.27 -0.63
N GLY A 71 10.60 -9.34 -0.15
CA GLY A 71 10.16 -8.22 -0.98
C GLY A 71 11.38 -7.43 -1.48
N PRO A 72 11.21 -6.22 -2.05
CA PRO A 72 12.38 -5.37 -2.24
C PRO A 72 13.13 -5.26 -0.91
N SER A 73 14.45 -5.34 -0.98
CA SER A 73 15.32 -5.50 0.19
C SER A 73 14.94 -4.48 1.27
N ALA A 74 14.37 -4.99 2.36
CA ALA A 74 14.18 -4.26 3.59
C ALA A 74 15.57 -3.82 4.09
N SER A 75 15.89 -2.53 3.98
CA SER A 75 17.07 -1.99 4.65
C SER A 75 16.75 -1.78 6.11
N ALA A 76 17.72 -2.04 6.99
CA ALA A 76 17.60 -1.70 8.41
C ALA A 76 17.10 -0.25 8.54
N ASP A 77 16.11 -0.03 9.39
CA ASP A 77 15.55 1.31 9.56
C ASP A 77 16.51 2.18 10.38
N VAL A 78 17.39 2.91 9.70
CA VAL A 78 18.36 3.81 10.33
C VAL A 78 17.65 5.08 10.79
N ALA A 79 18.08 5.62 11.94
CA ALA A 79 17.54 6.86 12.46
C ALA A 79 17.59 7.99 11.40
N PRO A 80 16.44 8.56 11.02
CA PRO A 80 16.40 9.54 9.94
C PRO A 80 17.00 10.89 10.38
N THR A 81 17.72 11.53 9.46
CA THR A 81 18.29 12.88 9.65
C THR A 81 17.33 14.01 9.28
N ASP A 82 16.36 13.73 8.41
CA ASP A 82 15.27 14.65 8.06
C ASP A 82 14.32 14.80 9.28
N PRO A 83 14.05 16.04 9.74
CA PRO A 83 13.19 16.28 10.92
C PRO A 83 11.77 15.73 10.78
N SER A 84 11.17 15.83 9.59
CA SER A 84 9.84 15.30 9.30
C SER A 84 9.85 13.78 9.38
N GLN A 85 10.86 13.13 8.79
CA GLN A 85 11.04 11.68 8.91
C GLN A 85 11.28 11.24 10.36
N ALA A 86 12.00 12.02 11.16
CA ALA A 86 12.19 11.75 12.58
C ALA A 86 10.88 11.85 13.37
N VAL A 87 10.00 12.81 13.05
CA VAL A 87 8.64 12.87 13.63
C VAL A 87 7.83 11.64 13.23
N LEU A 88 7.82 11.29 11.95
CA LEU A 88 7.06 10.15 11.43
C LEU A 88 7.54 8.81 12.01
N ALA A 89 8.85 8.63 12.18
CA ALA A 89 9.43 7.45 12.81
C ALA A 89 9.00 7.27 14.28
N ARG A 90 8.74 8.37 15.00
CA ARG A 90 8.30 8.31 16.42
C ARG A 90 6.85 7.90 16.58
N VAL A 91 6.00 8.16 15.58
CA VAL A 91 4.56 7.85 15.67
C VAL A 91 4.17 6.53 15.04
N GLY A 92 5.01 5.96 14.17
CA GLY A 92 4.84 4.62 13.60
C GLY A 92 5.33 3.49 14.51
N LEU A 93 5.35 2.27 13.98
CA LEU A 93 5.95 1.10 14.62
C LEU A 93 7.47 1.25 14.73
N THR A 94 8.02 0.76 15.84
CA THR A 94 9.45 0.70 16.10
C THR A 94 9.83 -0.72 16.53
N SER A 95 11.10 -1.09 16.40
CA SER A 95 11.57 -2.42 16.82
C SER A 95 11.32 -2.69 18.31
N THR A 96 11.28 -1.65 19.14
CA THR A 96 11.00 -1.73 20.58
C THR A 96 9.54 -2.10 20.91
N ASP A 97 8.63 -2.08 19.93
CA ASP A 97 7.25 -2.56 20.11
C ASP A 97 7.15 -4.08 20.16
N PHE A 98 8.22 -4.78 19.81
CA PHE A 98 8.22 -6.21 19.58
C PHE A 98 9.26 -6.91 20.46
N ALA A 99 9.04 -8.21 20.66
CA ALA A 99 9.98 -9.05 21.38
C ALA A 99 11.33 -9.11 20.65
N THR A 100 12.39 -9.46 21.40
CA THR A 100 13.73 -9.66 20.84
C THR A 100 13.70 -10.63 19.65
N GLY A 101 14.35 -10.22 18.56
CA GLY A 101 14.46 -10.98 17.31
C GLY A 101 13.54 -10.49 16.19
N TYR A 102 12.49 -9.74 16.51
CA TYR A 102 11.73 -9.01 15.49
C TYR A 102 12.47 -7.74 15.09
N SER A 103 12.27 -7.30 13.85
CA SER A 103 12.77 -6.01 13.37
C SER A 103 11.71 -5.26 12.60
N VAL A 104 11.86 -3.95 12.54
CA VAL A 104 11.02 -3.08 11.71
C VAL A 104 11.90 -2.53 10.62
N SER A 105 11.40 -2.53 9.39
CA SER A 105 12.13 -2.04 8.22
C SER A 105 11.28 -1.10 7.40
N LEU A 106 11.93 -0.08 6.85
CA LEU A 106 11.34 0.81 5.86
C LEU A 106 10.98 0.00 4.61
N VAL A 107 9.73 0.13 4.17
CA VAL A 107 9.32 -0.41 2.86
C VAL A 107 10.10 0.32 1.78
N LYS A 108 10.46 -0.38 0.69
CA LYS A 108 11.07 0.28 -0.47
C LYS A 108 10.20 1.47 -0.92
N ASP A 109 10.84 2.63 -1.06
CA ASP A 109 10.18 3.90 -1.41
C ASP A 109 9.09 4.30 -0.39
N GLY A 110 9.15 3.77 0.83
CA GLY A 110 8.20 3.99 1.93
C GLY A 110 8.25 5.40 2.52
N ASP A 111 9.28 6.18 2.20
CA ASP A 111 9.44 7.58 2.53
C ASP A 111 9.18 8.53 1.34
N SER A 112 8.97 7.99 0.14
CA SER A 112 8.73 8.77 -1.07
C SER A 112 7.27 9.17 -1.23
N LEU A 113 7.01 10.45 -1.49
CA LEU A 113 5.68 10.97 -1.85
C LEU A 113 5.20 10.54 -3.24
N SER A 114 6.05 9.94 -4.08
CA SER A 114 5.64 9.40 -5.38
C SER A 114 4.75 8.15 -5.27
N VAL A 115 4.68 7.56 -4.08
CA VAL A 115 3.84 6.40 -3.76
C VAL A 115 2.64 6.88 -2.95
N ALA A 116 1.44 6.39 -3.29
CA ALA A 116 0.22 6.74 -2.58
C ALA A 116 0.20 6.17 -1.16
N SER A 117 -0.28 6.96 -0.20
CA SER A 117 -0.47 6.54 1.19
C SER A 117 -1.87 5.97 1.44
N LEU A 118 -2.87 6.55 0.77
CA LEU A 118 -4.25 6.11 0.87
C LEU A 118 -4.68 5.36 -0.38
N GLU A 119 -5.15 4.14 -0.15
CA GLU A 119 -5.86 3.35 -1.14
C GLU A 119 -6.90 2.51 -0.42
N PHE A 120 -8.14 2.60 -0.88
CA PHE A 120 -9.19 1.69 -0.46
C PHE A 120 -10.25 1.63 -1.54
N CYS A 121 -10.61 0.42 -1.95
CA CYS A 121 -11.72 0.16 -2.87
C CYS A 121 -11.64 0.95 -4.19
N GLY A 122 -10.44 1.15 -4.74
CA GLY A 122 -10.21 1.90 -5.98
C GLY A 122 -10.56 3.40 -5.92
N ALA A 123 -10.78 3.96 -4.72
CA ALA A 123 -11.11 5.36 -4.55
C ALA A 123 -9.93 6.29 -4.90
N THR A 124 -10.25 7.53 -5.25
CA THR A 124 -9.25 8.60 -5.42
C THR A 124 -9.20 9.46 -4.16
N PHE A 125 -7.99 9.81 -3.72
CA PHE A 125 -7.75 10.59 -2.51
C PHE A 125 -7.08 11.91 -2.86
N PRO A 126 -7.84 13.00 -3.11
CA PRO A 126 -7.26 14.32 -3.35
C PRO A 126 -6.28 14.79 -2.27
N SER A 127 -6.44 14.31 -1.03
CA SER A 127 -5.54 14.63 0.09
C SER A 127 -4.09 14.18 -0.17
N GLU A 128 -3.85 13.19 -1.04
CA GLU A 128 -2.50 12.74 -1.38
C GLU A 128 -1.60 13.86 -1.91
N SER A 129 -2.19 14.88 -2.55
CA SER A 129 -1.47 16.06 -3.07
C SER A 129 -1.03 17.04 -1.98
N THR A 130 -1.56 16.91 -0.77
CA THR A 130 -1.29 17.82 0.37
C THR A 130 -0.34 17.22 1.41
N ARG A 131 0.23 16.05 1.11
CA ARG A 131 1.24 15.39 1.94
C ARG A 131 2.58 16.14 1.85
N VAL A 132 3.21 16.33 3.01
CA VAL A 132 4.53 16.94 3.16
C VAL A 132 5.59 15.85 3.33
N ALA A 133 5.27 14.80 4.06
CA ALA A 133 6.16 13.64 4.23
C ALA A 133 5.33 12.38 4.49
N ARG A 134 5.90 11.23 4.16
CA ARG A 134 5.34 9.93 4.54
C ARG A 134 6.44 9.00 5.02
N ARG A 135 6.05 7.96 5.77
CA ARG A 135 6.95 6.92 6.23
C ARG A 135 6.18 5.63 6.46
N GLN A 136 6.47 4.62 5.67
CA GLN A 136 5.86 3.30 5.76
C GLN A 136 6.88 2.25 6.17
N VAL A 137 6.58 1.52 7.24
CA VAL A 137 7.43 0.46 7.79
C VAL A 137 6.64 -0.83 7.97
N VAL A 138 7.36 -1.95 7.96
CA VAL A 138 6.80 -3.30 8.11
C VAL A 138 7.55 -4.09 9.19
N LEU A 139 6.82 -4.95 9.90
CA LEU A 139 7.39 -5.90 10.84
C LEU A 139 7.96 -7.11 10.09
N LEU A 140 9.21 -7.45 10.40
CA LEU A 140 9.90 -8.64 9.93
C LEU A 140 9.94 -9.68 11.06
N ASP A 141 9.36 -10.85 10.81
CA ASP A 141 9.40 -12.01 11.71
C ASP A 141 10.62 -12.88 11.36
N PRO A 142 11.53 -13.16 12.31
CA PRO A 142 12.72 -13.98 12.05
C PRO A 142 12.40 -15.47 11.80
N LYS A 143 11.19 -15.93 12.12
CA LYS A 143 10.77 -17.35 12.05
C LYS A 143 9.75 -17.63 10.94
N LYS A 144 9.18 -16.61 10.31
CA LYS A 144 8.15 -16.76 9.28
C LYS A 144 8.46 -15.90 8.06
N ALA A 145 8.15 -16.44 6.87
CA ALA A 145 8.21 -15.67 5.61
C ALA A 145 7.01 -14.72 5.42
N THR A 146 6.13 -14.59 6.41
CA THR A 146 4.91 -13.78 6.33
C THR A 146 5.01 -12.56 7.25
N MET A 147 4.90 -11.37 6.66
CA MET A 147 4.77 -10.12 7.41
C MET A 147 3.33 -9.98 7.89
N GLY A 148 3.13 -9.88 9.21
CA GLY A 148 1.79 -9.77 9.80
C GLY A 148 1.32 -8.34 9.99
N ALA A 149 2.22 -7.36 10.19
CA ALA A 149 1.85 -6.00 10.55
C ALA A 149 2.76 -4.95 9.89
N GLY A 150 2.21 -3.76 9.66
CA GLY A 150 2.95 -2.58 9.22
C GLY A 150 2.25 -1.30 9.67
N SER A 151 2.97 -0.19 9.62
CA SER A 151 2.40 1.13 9.89
C SER A 151 2.87 2.15 8.87
N GLU A 152 2.00 3.10 8.58
CA GLU A 152 2.33 4.25 7.75
C GLU A 152 1.98 5.54 8.47
N ALA A 153 2.95 6.43 8.62
CA ALA A 153 2.76 7.76 9.16
C ALA A 153 2.86 8.79 8.03
N VAL A 154 1.94 9.75 8.02
CA VAL A 154 1.85 10.80 7.00
C VAL A 154 1.73 12.15 7.67
N LEU A 155 2.57 13.09 7.25
CA LEU A 155 2.47 14.49 7.61
C LEU A 155 1.79 15.22 6.44
N TYR A 156 0.70 15.91 6.74
CA TYR A 156 0.01 16.81 5.82
C TYR A 156 0.42 18.26 6.04
N GLY A 157 0.13 19.13 5.08
CA GLY A 157 0.41 20.57 5.20
C GLY A 157 -0.34 21.23 6.36
N THR A 158 -1.56 20.78 6.63
CA THR A 158 -2.39 21.32 7.72
C THR A 158 -3.17 20.23 8.44
N ALA A 159 -3.69 20.57 9.62
CA ALA A 159 -4.63 19.69 10.34
C ALA A 159 -5.94 19.46 9.57
N ALA A 160 -6.38 20.44 8.78
CA ALA A 160 -7.56 20.31 7.94
C ALA A 160 -7.34 19.30 6.81
N ASP A 161 -6.13 19.27 6.23
CA ASP A 161 -5.76 18.31 5.18
C ASP A 161 -5.76 16.87 5.71
N ALA A 162 -5.17 16.65 6.90
CA ALA A 162 -5.18 15.34 7.54
C ALA A 162 -6.60 14.87 7.92
N ALA A 163 -7.44 15.79 8.43
CA ALA A 163 -8.85 15.50 8.70
C ALA A 163 -9.62 15.20 7.39
N GLY A 164 -9.34 15.94 6.32
CA GLY A 164 -9.93 15.71 4.99
C GLY A 164 -9.53 14.34 4.43
N ALA A 165 -8.29 13.92 4.60
CA ALA A 165 -7.82 12.59 4.23
C ALA A 165 -8.60 11.48 4.94
N LEU A 166 -8.87 11.66 6.25
CA LEU A 166 -9.66 10.73 7.03
C LEU A 166 -11.13 10.67 6.59
N GLU A 167 -11.73 11.81 6.24
CA GLU A 167 -13.09 11.85 5.69
C GLU A 167 -13.18 11.18 4.31
N GLN A 168 -12.15 11.32 3.47
CA GLN A 168 -12.07 10.62 2.19
C GLN A 168 -12.01 9.10 2.40
N LEU A 169 -11.25 8.61 3.38
CA LEU A 169 -11.27 7.18 3.77
C LEU A 169 -12.65 6.72 4.23
N ARG A 170 -13.34 7.51 5.06
CA ARG A 170 -14.72 7.20 5.46
C ARG A 170 -15.66 7.13 4.28
N ALA A 171 -15.53 8.05 3.32
CA ALA A 171 -16.33 8.06 2.12
C ALA A 171 -16.03 6.83 1.23
N ALA A 172 -14.75 6.50 1.03
CA ALA A 172 -14.32 5.32 0.29
C ALA A 172 -14.86 4.03 0.94
N ALA A 173 -14.80 3.92 2.26
CA ALA A 173 -15.36 2.79 2.99
C ALA A 173 -16.87 2.64 2.77
N ARG A 174 -17.63 3.74 2.84
CA ARG A 174 -19.08 3.73 2.60
C ARG A 174 -19.44 3.41 1.14
N ALA A 175 -18.62 3.84 0.19
CA ALA A 175 -18.86 3.64 -1.24
C ALA A 175 -18.37 2.27 -1.75
N CYS A 176 -17.71 1.48 -0.90
CA CYS A 176 -17.12 0.23 -1.33
C CYS A 176 -18.17 -0.87 -1.53
N ASP A 177 -18.39 -1.24 -2.79
CA ASP A 177 -19.34 -2.27 -3.20
C ASP A 177 -18.60 -3.59 -3.47
N PRO A 178 -18.85 -4.66 -2.70
CA PRO A 178 -18.17 -5.95 -2.88
C PRO A 178 -18.57 -6.65 -4.19
N THR A 179 -19.60 -6.18 -4.90
CA THR A 179 -20.01 -6.72 -6.20
C THR A 179 -19.27 -6.08 -7.37
N ILE A 180 -18.55 -4.98 -7.13
CA ILE A 180 -17.82 -4.23 -8.15
C ILE A 180 -16.31 -4.42 -7.91
N PRO A 181 -15.67 -5.40 -8.57
CA PRO A 181 -14.23 -5.58 -8.45
C PRO A 181 -13.49 -4.42 -9.12
N PHE A 182 -12.40 -3.98 -8.49
CA PHE A 182 -11.52 -2.96 -9.07
C PHE A 182 -10.44 -3.61 -9.93
N THR A 183 -10.09 -2.93 -11.03
CA THR A 183 -9.09 -3.42 -11.98
C THR A 183 -7.72 -2.90 -11.59
N VAL A 184 -6.76 -3.81 -11.44
CA VAL A 184 -5.35 -3.53 -11.17
C VAL A 184 -4.49 -4.11 -12.29
N ALA A 185 -3.23 -3.69 -12.44
CA ALA A 185 -2.35 -4.21 -13.52
C ALA A 185 -2.14 -5.73 -13.48
N GLY A 186 -2.44 -6.39 -12.35
CA GLY A 186 -2.37 -7.84 -12.18
C GLY A 186 -3.69 -8.60 -12.33
N GLY A 187 -4.85 -7.93 -12.39
CA GLY A 187 -6.14 -8.62 -12.36
C GLY A 187 -7.30 -7.79 -11.81
N LYS A 188 -8.31 -8.49 -11.32
CA LYS A 188 -9.46 -7.90 -10.64
C LYS A 188 -9.42 -8.29 -9.18
N ILE A 189 -9.53 -7.30 -8.31
CA ILE A 189 -9.57 -7.53 -6.86
C ILE A 189 -10.98 -7.18 -6.37
N THR A 190 -11.55 -8.08 -5.58
CA THR A 190 -12.79 -7.84 -4.84
C THR A 190 -12.43 -7.46 -3.40
N VAL A 191 -13.06 -6.41 -2.87
CA VAL A 191 -12.95 -6.04 -1.45
C VAL A 191 -14.26 -6.36 -0.75
N THR A 192 -14.21 -7.11 0.33
CA THR A 192 -15.38 -7.33 1.19
C THR A 192 -15.09 -6.83 2.60
N GLN A 193 -15.79 -5.79 3.03
CA GLN A 193 -15.69 -5.29 4.40
C GLN A 193 -16.41 -6.23 5.37
N THR A 194 -15.83 -6.40 6.55
CA THR A 194 -16.45 -7.12 7.67
C THR A 194 -16.64 -6.19 8.85
N ALA A 195 -17.59 -6.53 9.72
CA ALA A 195 -17.83 -5.82 10.96
C ALA A 195 -16.56 -5.75 11.84
N THR A 196 -16.48 -4.70 12.65
CA THR A 196 -15.35 -4.43 13.55
C THR A 196 -15.81 -4.29 15.02
N ASP A 197 -17.03 -4.74 15.33
CA ASP A 197 -17.65 -4.59 16.65
C ASP A 197 -16.92 -5.36 17.75
N ASP A 198 -16.12 -6.35 17.37
CA ASP A 198 -15.30 -7.19 18.24
C ASP A 198 -13.87 -6.67 18.46
N ILE A 199 -13.54 -5.48 17.90
CA ILE A 199 -12.27 -4.81 18.12
C ILE A 199 -12.39 -3.87 19.32
N ASP A 200 -11.59 -4.11 20.36
CA ASP A 200 -11.44 -3.14 21.44
C ASP A 200 -10.78 -1.86 20.91
N VAL A 201 -11.45 -0.73 21.08
CA VAL A 201 -10.99 0.61 20.65
C VAL A 201 -10.58 1.50 21.82
N THR A 202 -10.48 0.93 23.02
CA THR A 202 -9.99 1.64 24.20
C THR A 202 -8.57 2.16 23.95
N GLY A 203 -8.30 3.41 24.32
CA GLY A 203 -6.99 4.03 24.09
C GLY A 203 -6.72 4.45 22.64
N PHE A 204 -7.62 4.19 21.69
CA PHE A 204 -7.51 4.76 20.35
C PHE A 204 -7.87 6.25 20.40
N VAL A 205 -7.46 7.01 19.37
CA VAL A 205 -7.97 8.37 19.14
C VAL A 205 -9.49 8.36 19.02
N ALA A 206 -10.17 9.41 19.48
CA ALA A 206 -11.64 9.55 19.44
C ALA A 206 -12.25 9.19 18.07
N SER A 207 -13.49 8.66 18.05
CA SER A 207 -14.14 8.14 16.84
C SER A 207 -14.19 9.12 15.66
N GLY A 208 -14.39 10.41 15.93
CA GLY A 208 -14.36 11.48 14.92
C GLY A 208 -12.98 11.69 14.26
N SER A 209 -11.92 11.19 14.88
CA SER A 209 -10.53 11.32 14.42
C SER A 209 -9.86 9.96 14.19
N ARG A 210 -10.66 8.90 13.98
CA ARG A 210 -10.17 7.60 13.47
C ARG A 210 -11.10 6.95 12.43
N VAL A 211 -10.55 6.04 11.65
CA VAL A 211 -11.28 5.09 10.77
C VAL A 211 -10.72 3.71 11.04
N LEU A 212 -11.60 2.73 11.27
CA LEU A 212 -11.25 1.34 11.48
C LEU A 212 -11.97 0.50 10.41
N ILE A 213 -11.22 -0.31 9.66
CA ILE A 213 -11.76 -1.16 8.60
C ILE A 213 -11.17 -2.56 8.78
N ALA A 214 -12.04 -3.56 8.77
CA ALA A 214 -11.67 -4.94 8.51
C ALA A 214 -12.18 -5.32 7.11
N ALA A 215 -11.32 -5.91 6.28
CA ALA A 215 -11.71 -6.30 4.92
C ALA A 215 -10.95 -7.53 4.42
N SER A 216 -11.59 -8.34 3.60
CA SER A 216 -10.92 -9.33 2.75
C SER A 216 -10.67 -8.77 1.35
N PHE A 217 -9.58 -9.23 0.75
CA PHE A 217 -9.17 -8.96 -0.62
C PHE A 217 -9.04 -10.28 -1.34
N ASP A 218 -9.72 -10.41 -2.48
CA ASP A 218 -9.66 -11.61 -3.31
C ASP A 218 -9.20 -11.23 -4.71
N ASP A 219 -7.99 -11.66 -5.08
CA ASP A 219 -7.43 -11.50 -6.41
C ASP A 219 -7.80 -12.72 -7.27
N ALA A 220 -8.70 -12.50 -8.23
CA ALA A 220 -9.18 -13.54 -9.13
C ALA A 220 -8.09 -14.06 -10.09
N ALA A 221 -7.07 -13.25 -10.39
CA ALA A 221 -6.00 -13.63 -11.31
C ALA A 221 -4.95 -14.52 -10.64
N THR A 222 -4.64 -14.27 -9.36
CA THR A 222 -3.62 -15.03 -8.62
C THR A 222 -4.19 -16.04 -7.64
N THR A 223 -5.52 -16.12 -7.54
CA THR A 223 -6.28 -16.94 -6.56
C THR A 223 -5.86 -16.67 -5.13
N LEU A 224 -5.54 -15.42 -4.80
CA LEU A 224 -5.05 -15.08 -3.47
C LEU A 224 -6.04 -14.27 -2.72
N SER A 225 -6.20 -14.70 -1.48
CA SER A 225 -7.02 -14.04 -0.49
C SER A 225 -6.13 -13.49 0.60
N ALA A 226 -6.48 -12.33 1.11
CA ALA A 226 -5.90 -11.77 2.32
C ALA A 226 -6.99 -11.12 3.14
N ARG A 227 -6.86 -11.14 4.47
CA ARG A 227 -7.66 -10.32 5.38
C ARG A 227 -6.80 -9.23 5.97
N THR A 228 -7.34 -8.03 6.06
CA THR A 228 -6.71 -6.89 6.72
C THR A 228 -7.57 -6.38 7.86
N LEU A 229 -6.90 -5.87 8.88
CA LEU A 229 -7.48 -5.04 9.93
C LEU A 229 -6.64 -3.78 9.98
N THR A 230 -7.24 -2.64 9.62
CA THR A 230 -6.52 -1.37 9.47
C THR A 230 -7.20 -0.27 10.26
N VAL A 231 -6.44 0.49 11.03
CA VAL A 231 -6.90 1.72 11.69
C VAL A 231 -6.07 2.90 11.25
N TRP A 232 -6.73 3.97 10.82
CA TRP A 232 -6.14 5.29 10.61
C TRP A 232 -6.55 6.20 11.76
N GLN A 233 -5.60 6.91 12.34
CA GLN A 233 -5.79 7.81 13.47
C GLN A 233 -5.15 9.16 13.16
N VAL A 234 -5.87 10.26 13.41
CA VAL A 234 -5.42 11.62 13.08
C VAL A 234 -5.34 12.50 14.31
N ARG A 235 -4.29 13.32 14.38
CA ARG A 235 -4.15 14.41 15.35
C ARG A 235 -3.31 15.53 14.75
N GLY A 236 -3.85 16.74 14.72
CA GLY A 236 -3.21 17.84 13.99
C GLY A 236 -3.00 17.44 12.52
N PRO A 237 -1.86 17.76 11.89
CA PRO A 237 -1.56 17.39 10.52
C PRO A 237 -1.00 15.96 10.36
N LEU A 238 -0.92 15.19 11.45
CA LEU A 238 -0.40 13.82 11.41
C LEU A 238 -1.53 12.81 11.29
N LEU A 239 -1.37 11.88 10.35
CA LEU A 239 -2.12 10.64 10.25
C LEU A 239 -1.17 9.48 10.51
N VAL A 240 -1.60 8.51 11.32
CA VAL A 240 -0.91 7.22 11.46
C VAL A 240 -1.88 6.08 11.17
N ALA A 241 -1.46 5.17 10.30
CA ALA A 241 -2.13 3.93 9.98
C ALA A 241 -1.39 2.76 10.64
N LEU A 242 -2.13 1.84 11.24
CA LEU A 242 -1.66 0.50 11.57
C LEU A 242 -2.46 -0.49 10.74
N GLN A 243 -1.78 -1.42 10.09
CA GLN A 243 -2.39 -2.51 9.35
C GLN A 243 -1.86 -3.85 9.88
N LEU A 244 -2.77 -4.74 10.25
CA LEU A 244 -2.51 -6.16 10.39
C LEU A 244 -3.05 -6.87 9.15
N THR A 245 -2.33 -7.86 8.63
CA THR A 245 -2.78 -8.65 7.48
C THR A 245 -2.49 -10.13 7.68
N HIS A 246 -3.44 -10.94 7.25
CA HIS A 246 -3.37 -12.39 7.27
C HIS A 246 -3.53 -12.93 5.85
N ALA A 247 -2.68 -13.88 5.48
CA ALA A 247 -2.85 -14.66 4.26
C ALA A 247 -4.11 -15.53 4.36
N GLY A 248 -4.82 -15.68 3.24
CA GLY A 248 -5.97 -16.55 3.14
C GLY A 248 -7.25 -15.94 3.70
N THR A 249 -8.18 -16.83 4.03
CA THR A 249 -9.57 -16.49 4.37
C THR A 249 -9.89 -16.66 5.85
N ASP A 250 -8.93 -17.13 6.65
CA ASP A 250 -9.15 -17.40 8.08
C ASP A 250 -9.43 -16.10 8.85
N PRO A 251 -10.43 -16.09 9.75
CA PRO A 251 -10.70 -14.92 10.56
C PRO A 251 -9.51 -14.60 11.48
N PHE A 252 -9.37 -13.32 11.86
CA PHE A 252 -8.44 -12.93 12.90
C PHE A 252 -8.80 -13.62 14.21
N THR A 253 -7.80 -14.19 14.89
CA THR A 253 -8.00 -14.79 16.21
C THR A 253 -8.14 -13.72 17.29
N ASP A 254 -8.64 -14.09 18.47
CA ASP A 254 -8.71 -13.18 19.63
C ASP A 254 -7.34 -12.59 19.98
N LYS A 255 -6.29 -13.39 19.80
CA LYS A 255 -4.90 -12.96 19.99
C LYS A 255 -4.48 -11.92 18.95
N ASP A 256 -4.87 -12.09 17.69
CA ASP A 256 -4.59 -11.12 16.63
C ASP A 256 -5.27 -9.78 16.91
N ARG A 257 -6.55 -9.82 17.30
CA ARG A 257 -7.32 -8.62 17.69
C ARG A 257 -6.72 -7.92 18.90
N THR A 258 -6.29 -8.68 19.91
CA THR A 258 -5.62 -8.13 21.11
C THR A 258 -4.29 -7.46 20.73
N ASN A 259 -3.46 -8.11 19.92
CA ASN A 259 -2.19 -7.53 19.46
C ASN A 259 -2.41 -6.26 18.63
N PHE A 260 -3.41 -6.27 17.73
CA PHE A 260 -3.78 -5.09 16.96
C PHE A 260 -4.20 -3.94 17.86
N HIS A 261 -5.04 -4.19 18.86
CA HIS A 261 -5.45 -3.21 19.84
C HIS A 261 -4.26 -2.59 20.60
N LEU A 262 -3.35 -3.42 21.10
CA LEU A 262 -2.17 -2.95 21.85
C LEU A 262 -1.24 -2.07 20.98
N LEU A 263 -1.02 -2.47 19.73
CA LEU A 263 -0.21 -1.67 18.80
C LEU A 263 -0.94 -0.37 18.42
N ALA A 264 -2.22 -0.43 18.09
CA ALA A 264 -3.01 0.74 17.69
C ALA A 264 -3.10 1.79 18.81
N SER A 265 -3.31 1.36 20.06
CA SER A 265 -3.30 2.25 21.23
C SER A 265 -1.92 2.82 21.54
N THR A 266 -0.85 2.04 21.31
CA THR A 266 0.54 2.54 21.38
C THR A 266 0.78 3.64 20.35
N LEU A 267 0.37 3.46 19.09
CA LEU A 267 0.50 4.48 18.06
C LEU A 267 -0.36 5.71 18.37
N ALA A 268 -1.56 5.53 18.92
CA ALA A 268 -2.42 6.63 19.37
C ALA A 268 -1.74 7.46 20.48
N THR A 269 -1.07 6.79 21.43
CA THR A 269 -0.32 7.43 22.52
C THR A 269 0.88 8.22 22.00
N ARG A 270 1.62 7.68 21.03
CA ARG A 270 2.74 8.38 20.38
C ARG A 270 2.26 9.56 19.55
N LEU A 271 1.18 9.39 18.80
CA LEU A 271 0.54 10.47 18.06
C LEU A 271 0.11 11.60 19.01
N ALA A 272 -0.35 11.24 20.22
CA ALA A 272 -0.73 12.21 21.24
C ALA A 272 0.43 12.97 21.89
N SER A 273 1.65 12.41 21.88
CA SER A 273 2.83 13.02 22.48
C SER A 273 3.59 13.95 21.52
N VAL A 274 3.24 14.00 20.23
CA VAL A 274 3.79 14.99 19.32
C VAL A 274 3.17 16.35 19.63
N GLU A 275 4.02 17.30 20.02
CA GLU A 275 3.58 18.67 20.29
C GLU A 275 2.96 19.31 19.02
N PRO A 276 1.83 20.02 19.15
CA PRO A 276 1.19 20.72 18.01
C PRO A 276 2.14 21.71 17.30
N THR A 277 3.07 22.30 18.05
CA THR A 277 4.00 23.35 17.61
C THR A 277 5.11 22.87 16.68
N LEU A 278 5.46 21.58 16.67
CA LEU A 278 6.46 21.02 15.73
C LEU A 278 5.98 21.01 14.27
N THR A 279 4.70 21.32 14.02
CA THR A 279 4.10 21.28 12.69
C THR A 279 3.88 22.66 12.06
N SER A 280 4.23 23.73 12.76
CA SER A 280 4.15 25.11 12.23
C SER A 280 5.53 25.70 11.85
N THR A 281 6.61 24.99 12.12
CA THR A 281 8.01 25.42 11.90
C THR A 281 8.79 24.51 10.96
N LEU A 282 8.18 23.43 10.47
CA LEU A 282 8.64 22.60 9.35
C LEU A 282 7.93 23.04 8.07
#